data_AF-A0A1T5FPH8-F1
#
_entry.id   AF-A0A1T5FPH8-F1
#
_cell.length_a   1.000
_cell.length_b   1.000
_cell.length_c   1.000
_cell.angle_alpha   90.00
_cell.angle_beta   90.00
_cell.angle_gamma   90.00
#
_symmetry.space_group_name_H-M   'P 1'
#
loop_
_entity.id
_entity.type
_entity.pdbx_description
1 polymer ?
#
loop_
_entity_poly.entity_id
_entity_poly.type
_entity_poly.pdbx_seq_one_letter_code
_entity_poly.pdbx_strand_id
1 'polypeptide(L)' 'MSLSRAETLINKLISNKLTGEELSELLEGINSEKDQQKYSDALEIYFDYLLRQNQPNGHSKGENDST' A
#
# COMPACT_ATOMS: atom_id res chain seq x y z
N MET A 1 16.24 -4.78 -23.61
CA MET A 1 14.80 -4.44 -23.69
C MET A 1 14.50 -3.44 -22.59
N SER A 2 13.88 -2.32 -22.90
CA SER A 2 13.39 -1.37 -21.89
C SER A 2 12.16 -1.98 -21.22
N LEU A 3 12.12 -1.97 -19.88
CA LEU A 3 10.90 -2.30 -19.13
C LEU A 3 9.76 -1.39 -19.59
N SER A 4 8.56 -1.95 -19.72
CA SER A 4 7.36 -1.14 -19.97
C SER A 4 7.09 -0.21 -18.77
N ARG A 5 6.36 0.88 -19.01
CA ARG A 5 5.97 1.82 -17.94
C ARG A 5 5.18 1.09 -16.84
N ALA A 6 4.27 0.21 -17.22
CA ALA A 6 3.49 -0.61 -16.30
C ALA A 6 4.37 -1.51 -15.42
N GLU A 7 5.36 -2.22 -15.98
CA GLU A 7 6.27 -3.05 -15.19
C GLU A 7 7.13 -2.21 -14.24
N THR A 8 7.51 -1.00 -14.65
CA THR A 8 8.26 -0.07 -13.78
C THR A 8 7.40 0.36 -12.58
N LEU A 9 6.13 0.67 -12.80
CA LEU A 9 5.18 1.04 -11.75
C LEU A 9 4.90 -0.15 -10.81
N ILE A 10 4.72 -1.36 -11.34
CA ILE A 10 4.54 -2.58 -10.53
C ILE A 10 5.78 -2.84 -9.66
N ASN A 11 6.99 -2.72 -10.20
CA ASN A 11 8.22 -2.92 -9.44
C ASN A 11 8.38 -1.89 -8.31
N LYS A 12 7.96 -0.64 -8.55
CA LYS A 12 7.92 0.41 -7.52
C LYS A 12 6.89 0.12 -6.44
N LEU A 13 5.71 -0.39 -6.81
CA LEU A 13 4.66 -0.81 -5.87
C LEU A 13 5.19 -1.89 -4.92
N ILE A 14 5.76 -2.96 -5.48
CA ILE A 14 6.32 -4.10 -4.71
C ILE A 14 7.46 -3.63 -3.78
N SER A 15 8.23 -2.63 -4.22
CA SER A 15 9.35 -2.08 -3.45
C SER A 15 8.94 -1.01 -2.42
N ASN A 16 7.65 -0.72 -2.26
CA ASN A 16 7.12 0.39 -1.44
C ASN A 16 7.72 1.77 -1.80
N LYS A 17 8.03 1.99 -3.09
CA LYS A 17 8.60 3.24 -3.62
C LYS A 17 7.67 3.95 -4.59
N LEU A 18 6.43 3.47 -4.72
CA LEU A 18 5.43 4.07 -5.59
C LEU A 18 4.86 5.32 -4.93
N THR A 19 4.80 6.41 -5.69
CA THR A 19 4.14 7.65 -5.25
C THR A 19 2.63 7.58 -5.50
N GLY A 20 1.85 8.47 -4.86
CA GLY A 20 0.41 8.53 -5.07
C GLY A 20 0.02 8.82 -6.53
N GLU A 21 0.73 9.73 -7.20
CA GLU A 21 0.50 10.06 -8.62
C GLU A 21 0.78 8.88 -9.54
N GLU A 22 1.87 8.14 -9.27
CA GLU A 22 2.23 6.93 -10.01
C GLU A 22 1.25 5.77 -9.78
N LEU A 23 0.64 5.73 -8.59
CA LEU A 23 -0.45 4.80 -8.31
C LEU A 23 -1.70 5.17 -9.11
N SER A 24 -2.08 6.44 -9.15
CA SER A 24 -3.18 6.92 -10.00
C SER A 24 -2.95 6.57 -11.46
N GLU A 25 -1.74 6.78 -12.00
CA GLU A 25 -1.39 6.39 -13.38
C GLU A 25 -1.54 4.88 -13.60
N LEU A 26 -1.11 4.05 -12.65
CA LEU A 26 -1.25 2.60 -12.74
C LEU A 26 -2.73 2.17 -12.75
N LEU A 27 -3.57 2.87 -11.99
CA LEU A 27 -5.01 2.60 -11.89
C LEU A 27 -5.80 3.17 -13.07
N GLU A 28 -5.37 4.27 -13.69
CA GLU A 28 -5.96 4.83 -14.91
C GLU A 28 -5.84 3.88 -16.11
N GLY A 29 -4.81 3.02 -16.13
CA GLY A 29 -4.69 1.94 -17.12
C GLY A 29 -5.80 0.89 -17.04
N ILE A 30 -6.59 0.87 -15.97
CA ILE A 30 -7.72 -0.03 -15.76
C ILE A 30 -8.99 0.67 -16.25
N ASN A 31 -9.37 0.43 -17.50
CA ASN A 31 -10.49 1.12 -18.18
C ASN A 31 -11.90 0.71 -17.72
N SER A 32 -12.02 -0.02 -16.61
CA SER A 32 -13.28 -0.53 -16.09
C SER A 32 -13.44 -0.03 -14.67
N GLU A 33 -14.43 0.84 -14.42
CA GLU A 33 -14.72 1.38 -13.08
C GLU A 33 -14.88 0.27 -12.03
N LYS A 34 -15.46 -0.87 -12.42
CA LYS A 34 -15.59 -2.05 -11.55
C LYS A 34 -14.23 -2.64 -11.16
N ASP A 35 -13.30 -2.69 -12.10
CA ASP A 35 -11.98 -3.23 -11.85
C ASP A 35 -11.15 -2.21 -11.05
N GLN A 36 -11.23 -0.91 -11.37
CA GLN A 36 -10.61 0.16 -10.57
C GLN A 36 -11.04 0.12 -9.11
N GLN A 37 -12.35 0.02 -8.84
CA GLN A 37 -12.85 -0.05 -7.46
C GLN A 37 -12.29 -1.28 -6.74
N LYS A 38 -12.34 -2.45 -7.39
CA LYS A 38 -11.82 -3.70 -6.81
C LYS A 38 -10.33 -3.61 -6.46
N TYR A 39 -9.53 -3.01 -7.33
CA TYR A 39 -8.10 -2.84 -7.08
C TYR A 39 -7.84 -1.76 -6.01
N SER A 40 -8.60 -0.68 -6.00
CA SER A 40 -8.54 0.35 -4.96
C SER A 40 -8.82 -0.24 -3.58
N ASP A 41 -9.92 -1.00 -3.43
CA ASP A 41 -10.31 -1.65 -2.17
C ASP A 41 -9.21 -2.62 -1.69
N ALA A 42 -8.65 -3.43 -2.61
CA ALA A 42 -7.58 -4.37 -2.28
C ALA A 42 -6.29 -3.68 -1.82
N LEU A 43 -5.95 -2.55 -2.45
CA LEU A 43 -4.77 -1.75 -2.09
C LEU A 43 -4.95 -1.04 -0.74
N GLU A 44 -6.14 -0.50 -0.47
CA GLU A 44 -6.46 0.12 0.81
C GLU A 44 -6.29 -0.86 1.97
N ILE A 45 -6.85 -2.07 1.86
CA ILE A 45 -6.67 -3.14 2.85
C ILE A 45 -5.19 -3.48 3.05
N TYR A 46 -4.42 -3.57 1.96
CA TYR A 46 -3.00 -3.88 2.03
C TYR A 46 -2.19 -2.77 2.72
N PHE A 47 -2.45 -1.51 2.39
CA PHE A 47 -1.78 -0.38 3.04
C PHE A 47 -2.14 -0.26 4.51
N ASP A 48 -3.42 -0.45 4.88
CA ASP A 48 -3.86 -0.50 6.27
C ASP A 48 -3.13 -1.59 7.06
N TYR A 49 -2.95 -2.76 6.46
CA TYR A 49 -2.19 -3.85 7.05
C TYR A 49 -0.71 -3.46 7.25
N LEU A 50 -0.07 -2.87 6.24
CA LEU A 50 1.31 -2.39 6.35
C LEU A 50 1.46 -1.30 7.43
N LEU A 51 0.52 -0.36 7.51
CA LEU A 51 0.53 0.69 8.53
C LEU A 51 0.43 0.09 9.94
N ARG A 52 -0.46 -0.88 10.15
CA ARG A 52 -0.58 -1.59 11.44
C ARG A 52 0.67 -2.36 11.81
N GLN A 53 1.36 -2.96 10.84
CA GLN A 53 2.62 -3.66 11.07
C GLN A 53 3.82 -2.73 11.29
N ASN A 54 3.80 -1.55 10.68
CA ASN A 54 4.86 -0.57 10.77
C ASN A 54 4.66 0.43 11.91
N GLN A 55 3.54 0.34 12.64
CA GLN A 55 3.47 0.90 13.98
C GLN A 55 4.52 0.17 14.80
N PRO A 56 5.57 0.86 15.31
CA PRO A 56 6.47 0.24 16.26
C PRO A 56 5.60 -0.23 17.39
N ASN A 57 5.55 -1.55 17.61
CA ASN A 57 4.87 -2.16 18.74
C ASN A 57 5.00 -1.22 19.92
N GLY A 58 3.89 -0.65 20.38
CA GLY A 58 3.82 0.18 21.57
C GLY A 58 4.16 -0.68 22.78
N HIS A 59 5.43 -1.06 22.91
CA HIS A 59 6.00 -1.63 24.09
C HIS A 59 6.54 -0.47 24.91
N SER A 60 5.67 0.06 25.76
CA SER A 60 6.03 0.77 26.98
C SER A 60 5.04 0.25 28.02
N LYS A 61 5.31 -0.92 28.60
CA LYS A 61 5.99 -1.14 29.89
C LYS A 61 5.37 -0.29 31.02
N GLY A 62 4.66 -0.98 31.91
CA GLY A 62 4.62 -0.68 33.33
C GLY A 62 3.35 0.01 33.83
N GLU A 63 2.38 -0.78 34.27
CA GLU A 63 1.55 -0.39 35.41
C GLU A 63 1.41 -1.61 36.33
N ASN A 64 2.47 -1.82 37.10
CA ASN A 64 2.35 -2.37 38.43
C ASN A 64 1.67 -1.27 39.25
N ASP A 65 0.36 -1.39 39.42
CA ASP A 65 -0.32 -0.75 40.53
C ASP A 65 -0.85 -1.83 41.46
N SER A 66 -0.22 -1.87 42.63
CA SER A 66 -0.64 -2.64 43.78
C SER A 66 -1.94 -2.05 44.32
N THR A 67 -2.95 -2.87 44.59
CA THR A 67 -3.76 -2.78 45.81
C THR A 67 -4.33 -4.15 46.13
#